data_AF-A0A8S1HDV1-F1
#
_entry.id   AF-A0A8S1HDV1-F1
#
_cell.length_a   1.000
_cell.length_b   1.000
_cell.length_c   1.000
_cell.angle_alpha   90.00
_cell.angle_beta   90.00
_cell.angle_gamma   90.00
#
_symmetry.space_group_name_H-M   'P 1'
#
loop_
_entity.id
_entity.type
_entity.pdbx_description
1 polymer ?
#
loop_
_entity_poly.entity_id
_entity_poly.type
_entity_poly.pdbx_seq_one_letter_code
_entity_poly.pdbx_strand_id
1 'polypeptide(L)'
;MEAPSRMTRAEEAESRHGNRSSMIYYQLAAPQRAHKMFWRLFSPASARCDDRREIRTDDTFLFCEAVVAEVDAAVAELETAKEEADRQEREKHRLPDYTWLATGKSSLYRKRLNIEEKARVENACERLRPEEWSKTVRNWRSRIENAVDRKTIVDEFLSATHQSIVSRQLAPPPTVMATPPPAASTPPSSHREKTLTSSRSVAQLSIIELSELV
;
A
#
# COMPACT_ATOMS: atom_id res chain seq x y z
N MET A 1 -13.79 57.66 28.07
CA MET A 1 -12.52 58.41 27.91
C MET A 1 -11.56 57.85 28.94
N GLU A 2 -10.71 56.92 28.53
CA GLU A 2 -9.47 56.53 29.21
C GLU A 2 -8.56 55.93 28.13
N ALA A 3 -7.31 56.38 28.11
CA ALA A 3 -6.36 56.19 27.02
C ALA A 3 -5.40 55.00 27.31
N PRO A 4 -4.71 54.47 26.28
CA PRO A 4 -4.08 53.15 26.31
C PRO A 4 -2.65 53.15 26.87
N SER A 5 -2.30 52.08 27.58
CA SER A 5 -0.95 51.85 28.12
C SER A 5 -0.02 51.24 27.07
N ARG A 6 1.03 51.99 26.72
CA ARG A 6 2.11 51.65 25.80
C ARG A 6 3.15 50.79 26.53
N MET A 7 3.45 49.58 26.04
CA MET A 7 4.70 48.89 26.36
C MET A 7 5.77 49.24 25.33
N THR A 8 6.89 49.73 25.85
CA THR A 8 8.02 50.29 25.13
C THR A 8 8.97 49.20 24.62
N ARG A 9 9.46 49.48 23.42
CA ARG A 9 10.55 48.84 22.68
C ARG A 9 11.85 49.55 23.10
N ALA A 10 12.70 48.92 23.90
CA ALA A 10 14.14 49.19 24.01
C ALA A 10 14.72 48.45 25.23
N GLU A 11 15.65 47.54 24.96
CA GLU A 11 16.87 47.17 25.73
C GLU A 11 17.19 45.69 25.38
N GLU A 12 18.08 45.38 24.44
CA GLU A 12 19.52 45.73 24.37
C GLU A 12 20.34 44.97 25.42
N ALA A 13 20.99 43.89 24.98
CA ALA A 13 22.32 43.43 25.43
C ALA A 13 22.63 42.11 24.71
N GLU A 14 23.43 42.16 23.65
CA GLU A 14 24.84 41.74 23.71
C GLU A 14 25.05 40.27 24.11
N SER A 15 25.13 39.40 23.11
CA SER A 15 26.08 38.29 23.20
C SER A 15 26.81 38.12 21.87
N ARG A 16 27.86 38.92 21.74
CA ARG A 16 29.01 38.70 20.87
C ARG A 16 29.64 37.36 21.24
N HIS A 17 29.46 36.29 20.47
CA HIS A 17 30.41 35.18 20.49
C HIS A 17 30.53 34.54 19.10
N GLY A 18 31.74 34.61 18.56
CA GLY A 18 32.30 33.48 17.83
C GLY A 18 32.15 33.50 16.31
N ASN A 19 32.81 34.47 15.67
CA ASN A 19 33.33 34.28 14.34
C ASN A 19 34.37 33.12 14.39
N ARG A 20 33.94 31.89 14.11
CA ARG A 20 34.83 30.75 13.85
C ARG A 20 34.59 30.26 12.43
N SER A 21 35.34 30.90 11.55
CA SER A 21 35.73 30.38 10.23
C SER A 21 36.26 28.96 10.41
N SER A 22 35.44 27.96 10.08
CA SER A 22 35.85 26.57 9.93
C SER A 22 35.94 26.29 8.43
N MET A 23 37.16 26.41 7.94
CA MET A 23 37.58 26.03 6.60
C MET A 23 37.57 24.50 6.54
N ILE A 24 36.43 23.93 6.14
CA ILE A 24 36.29 22.49 5.92
C ILE A 24 36.90 22.18 4.55
N TYR A 25 38.13 21.67 4.57
CA TYR A 25 38.76 21.03 3.41
C TYR A 25 37.95 19.78 3.06
N TYR A 26 37.27 19.78 1.92
CA TYR A 26 36.76 18.54 1.33
C TYR A 26 37.92 17.82 0.66
N GLN A 27 38.54 16.94 1.45
CA GLN A 27 39.49 15.93 1.01
C GLN A 27 38.76 14.98 0.03
N LEU A 28 39.10 15.10 -1.26
CA LEU A 28 38.78 14.11 -2.28
C LEU A 28 39.49 12.79 -1.93
N ALA A 29 38.75 11.85 -1.33
CA ALA A 29 39.14 10.45 -1.25
C ALA A 29 38.24 9.65 -2.19
N ALA A 30 38.80 9.28 -3.33
CA ALA A 30 38.20 8.35 -4.29
C ALA A 30 37.97 6.98 -3.63
N PRO A 31 36.78 6.37 -3.75
CA PRO A 31 36.64 4.94 -3.48
C PRO A 31 37.22 4.15 -4.66
N GLN A 32 38.34 3.50 -4.37
CA GLN A 32 38.95 2.48 -5.21
C GLN A 32 37.95 1.39 -5.57
N ARG A 33 38.11 0.93 -6.80
CA ARG A 33 37.42 -0.18 -7.43
C ARG A 33 37.57 -1.47 -6.62
N ALA A 34 36.61 -2.35 -6.89
CA ALA A 34 36.65 -3.81 -6.77
C ALA A 34 36.23 -4.38 -5.40
N HIS A 35 34.95 -4.78 -5.33
CA HIS A 35 34.65 -6.18 -5.08
C HIS A 35 33.53 -6.62 -6.04
N LYS A 36 33.98 -7.28 -7.11
CA LYS A 36 33.15 -8.08 -8.00
C LYS A 36 32.70 -9.33 -7.25
N MET A 37 31.45 -9.73 -7.50
CA MET A 37 30.94 -11.11 -7.40
C MET A 37 30.81 -11.74 -6.00
N PHE A 38 29.75 -11.41 -5.26
CA PHE A 38 29.17 -12.37 -4.29
C PHE A 38 27.71 -12.08 -3.90
N TRP A 39 26.78 -12.01 -4.86
CA TRP A 39 25.33 -12.00 -4.57
C TRP A 39 24.50 -12.77 -5.61
N ARG A 40 25.09 -13.78 -6.26
CA ARG A 40 24.30 -14.84 -6.88
C ARG A 40 24.53 -16.08 -6.06
N LEU A 41 23.49 -16.52 -5.37
CA LEU A 41 23.27 -17.81 -4.68
C LEU A 41 22.58 -17.53 -3.34
N PHE A 42 21.32 -17.09 -3.38
CA PHE A 42 20.26 -17.39 -2.41
C PHE A 42 19.03 -16.54 -2.75
N SER A 43 18.24 -17.01 -3.72
CA SER A 43 16.77 -17.07 -3.58
C SER A 43 16.17 -17.82 -4.78
N PRO A 44 16.18 -19.17 -4.77
CA PRO A 44 15.35 -19.95 -5.69
C PRO A 44 13.92 -19.98 -5.14
N ALA A 45 13.23 -18.83 -5.16
CA ALA A 45 11.81 -18.75 -4.81
C ALA A 45 11.02 -17.73 -5.66
N SER A 46 11.61 -17.22 -6.75
CA SER A 46 10.95 -16.21 -7.60
C SER A 46 10.93 -16.62 -9.07
N ALA A 47 10.60 -17.89 -9.35
CA ALA A 47 10.33 -18.40 -10.69
C ALA A 47 8.95 -19.08 -10.81
N ARG A 48 8.12 -19.00 -9.76
CA ARG A 48 6.68 -19.29 -9.82
C ARG A 48 5.87 -17.99 -9.90
N CYS A 49 6.38 -17.00 -10.62
CA CYS A 49 5.62 -15.80 -10.93
C CYS A 49 4.58 -16.16 -11.99
N ASP A 50 3.39 -16.49 -11.49
CA ASP A 50 2.10 -16.20 -12.11
C ASP A 50 1.95 -16.52 -13.60
N ASP A 51 1.82 -17.81 -13.92
CA ASP A 51 0.94 -18.20 -15.03
C ASP A 51 -0.56 -17.91 -14.73
N ARG A 52 -0.88 -17.31 -13.57
CA ARG A 52 -2.20 -16.73 -13.23
C ARG A 52 -2.49 -15.39 -13.91
N ARG A 53 -1.84 -15.06 -15.02
CA ARG A 53 -2.36 -14.07 -15.97
C ARG A 53 -3.56 -14.60 -16.77
N GLU A 54 -4.13 -15.73 -16.37
CA GLU A 54 -5.42 -16.23 -16.85
C GLU A 54 -6.52 -15.20 -16.57
N ILE A 55 -6.85 -14.46 -17.64
CA ILE A 55 -8.08 -13.69 -17.83
C ILE A 55 -8.29 -12.68 -16.70
N ARG A 56 -7.48 -11.61 -16.71
CA ARG A 56 -7.91 -10.35 -16.13
C ARG A 56 -9.25 -10.00 -16.78
N THR A 57 -10.33 -10.12 -16.02
CA THR A 57 -11.61 -9.52 -16.39
C THR A 57 -11.38 -8.01 -16.48
N ASP A 58 -11.81 -7.41 -17.60
CA ASP A 58 -11.66 -5.97 -17.85
C ASP A 58 -12.14 -5.10 -16.66
N ASP A 59 -13.10 -5.62 -15.90
CA ASP A 59 -13.64 -5.01 -14.69
C ASP A 59 -12.56 -4.72 -13.63
N THR A 60 -11.59 -5.63 -13.44
CA THR A 60 -10.55 -5.46 -12.41
C THR A 60 -9.65 -4.27 -12.72
N PHE A 61 -9.38 -4.01 -14.00
CA PHE A 61 -8.59 -2.85 -14.42
C PHE A 61 -9.33 -1.55 -14.12
N LEU A 62 -10.64 -1.48 -14.42
CA LEU A 62 -11.47 -0.31 -14.15
C LEU A 62 -11.56 0.00 -12.64
N PHE A 63 -11.63 -1.04 -11.79
CA PHE A 63 -11.61 -0.86 -10.34
C PHE A 63 -10.25 -0.33 -9.85
N CYS A 64 -9.14 -0.85 -10.38
CA CYS A 64 -7.81 -0.32 -10.07
C CYS A 64 -7.68 1.16 -10.44
N GLU A 65 -8.10 1.55 -11.65
CA GLU A 65 -8.05 2.96 -12.07
C GLU A 65 -8.93 3.84 -11.19
N ALA A 66 -10.14 3.39 -10.85
CA ALA A 66 -11.05 4.14 -9.99
C ALA A 66 -10.44 4.39 -8.60
N VAL A 67 -9.78 3.38 -8.02
CA VAL A 67 -9.15 3.54 -6.70
C VAL A 67 -7.87 4.36 -6.76
N VAL A 68 -7.05 4.21 -7.80
CA VAL A 68 -5.89 5.10 -7.99
C VAL A 68 -6.37 6.54 -8.10
N ALA A 69 -7.43 6.81 -8.87
CA ALA A 69 -8.01 8.14 -9.01
C ALA A 69 -8.58 8.68 -7.67
N GLU A 70 -9.18 7.81 -6.86
CA GLU A 70 -9.68 8.15 -5.53
C GLU A 70 -8.54 8.51 -4.56
N VAL A 71 -7.46 7.73 -4.53
CA VAL A 71 -6.29 8.02 -3.70
C VAL A 71 -5.59 9.30 -4.19
N ASP A 72 -5.49 9.49 -5.51
CA ASP A 72 -5.01 10.73 -6.12
C ASP A 72 -5.85 11.93 -5.68
N ALA A 73 -7.17 11.81 -5.69
CA ALA A 73 -8.09 12.88 -5.26
C ALA A 73 -7.90 13.23 -3.78
N ALA A 74 -7.79 12.23 -2.91
CA ALA A 74 -7.53 12.47 -1.48
C ALA A 74 -6.19 13.19 -1.23
N VAL A 75 -5.14 12.84 -1.98
CA VAL A 75 -3.85 13.54 -1.91
C VAL A 75 -3.99 14.97 -2.44
N ALA A 76 -4.72 15.17 -3.54
CA ALA A 76 -4.97 16.49 -4.09
C ALA A 76 -5.72 17.39 -3.09
N GLU A 77 -6.75 16.86 -2.42
CA GLU A 77 -7.51 17.56 -1.39
C GLU A 77 -6.62 17.99 -0.21
N LEU A 78 -5.78 17.09 0.30
CA LEU A 78 -4.84 17.41 1.38
C LEU A 78 -3.87 18.53 0.99
N GLU A 79 -3.27 18.46 -0.19
CA GLU A 79 -2.36 19.50 -0.68
C GLU A 79 -3.10 20.83 -0.89
N THR A 80 -4.34 20.81 -1.39
CA THR A 80 -5.15 22.04 -1.52
C THR A 80 -5.51 22.64 -0.17
N ALA A 81 -5.86 21.82 0.83
CA ALA A 81 -6.16 22.28 2.18
C ALA A 81 -4.94 22.92 2.85
N LYS A 82 -3.75 22.33 2.62
CA LYS A 82 -2.48 22.89 3.10
C LYS A 82 -2.13 24.21 2.43
N GLU A 83 -2.27 24.30 1.10
CA GLU A 83 -2.07 25.55 0.35
C GLU A 83 -3.04 26.66 0.84
N GLU A 84 -4.29 26.30 1.14
CA GLU A 84 -5.30 27.22 1.69
C GLU A 84 -4.91 27.73 3.07
N ALA A 85 -4.48 26.84 3.97
CA ALA A 85 -4.05 27.20 5.31
C ALA A 85 -2.84 28.16 5.28
N ASP A 86 -1.84 27.85 4.45
CA ASP A 86 -0.68 28.73 4.25
C ASP A 86 -1.08 30.09 3.69
N ARG A 87 -2.06 30.13 2.78
CA ARG A 87 -2.59 31.38 2.22
C ARG A 87 -3.28 32.23 3.29
N GLN A 88 -4.13 31.62 4.12
CA GLN A 88 -4.80 32.30 5.22
C GLN A 88 -3.80 32.84 6.26
N GLU A 89 -2.72 32.12 6.54
CA GLU A 89 -1.66 32.60 7.42
C GLU A 89 -0.98 33.85 6.83
N ARG A 90 -0.62 33.83 5.54
CA ARG A 90 -0.03 35.00 4.87
C ARG A 90 -0.95 36.22 4.87
N GLU A 91 -2.25 36.00 4.68
CA GLU A 91 -3.25 37.06 4.71
C GLU A 91 -3.34 37.71 6.11
N LYS A 92 -3.29 36.91 7.19
CA LYS A 92 -3.22 37.43 8.57
C LYS A 92 -1.99 38.31 8.79
N HIS A 93 -0.86 37.95 8.17
CA HIS A 93 0.38 38.72 8.25
C HIS A 93 0.46 39.90 7.24
N ARG A 94 -0.58 40.12 6.42
CA ARG A 94 -0.59 41.11 5.33
C ARG A 94 0.63 41.02 4.40
N LEU A 95 1.13 39.80 4.19
CA LEU A 95 2.25 39.56 3.30
C LEU A 95 1.77 39.65 1.84
N PRO A 96 2.45 40.41 0.96
CA PRO A 96 2.13 40.41 -0.46
C PRO A 96 2.22 38.98 -1.03
N ASP A 97 1.14 38.54 -1.70
CA ASP A 97 1.08 37.19 -2.24
C ASP A 97 1.73 37.12 -3.63
N TYR A 98 2.94 36.57 -3.66
CA TYR A 98 3.67 36.26 -4.90
C TYR A 98 3.57 34.78 -5.27
N THR A 99 2.64 34.02 -4.69
CA THR A 99 2.50 32.59 -5.04
C THR A 99 2.25 32.38 -6.51
N TRP A 100 1.52 33.28 -7.20
CA TRP A 100 1.32 33.21 -8.65
C TRP A 100 2.62 33.15 -9.47
N LEU A 101 3.74 33.68 -8.96
CA LEU A 101 5.06 33.54 -9.57
C LEU A 101 5.66 32.14 -9.36
N ALA A 102 5.30 31.47 -8.26
CA ALA A 102 5.74 30.12 -7.90
C ALA A 102 4.78 29.02 -8.41
N THR A 103 3.51 29.33 -8.67
CA THR A 103 2.47 28.42 -9.17
C THR A 103 2.63 28.13 -10.67
N GLY A 104 3.86 27.82 -11.09
CA GLY A 104 4.10 27.27 -12.42
C GLY A 104 3.53 25.85 -12.55
N LYS A 105 3.83 25.20 -13.68
CA LYS A 105 3.42 23.81 -13.96
C LYS A 105 3.82 22.81 -12.85
N SER A 106 4.80 23.15 -12.01
CA SER A 106 5.28 22.35 -10.88
C SER A 106 4.23 22.11 -9.79
N SER A 107 3.26 23.02 -9.58
CA SER A 107 2.23 22.84 -8.55
C SER A 107 1.27 21.70 -8.89
N LEU A 108 0.97 21.50 -10.19
CA LEU A 108 0.10 20.43 -10.66
C LEU A 108 0.70 19.03 -10.41
N TYR A 109 2.03 18.90 -10.49
CA TYR A 109 2.70 17.62 -10.22
C TYR A 109 2.76 17.29 -8.72
N ARG A 110 2.66 18.28 -7.83
CA ARG A 110 2.61 18.04 -6.37
C ARG A 110 1.28 17.43 -5.93
N LYS A 111 0.19 17.77 -6.62
CA LYS A 111 -1.18 17.33 -6.32
C LYS A 111 -1.52 15.93 -6.83
N ARG A 112 -0.57 15.22 -7.44
CA ARG A 112 -0.75 13.86 -7.95
C ARG A 112 0.18 12.88 -7.25
N LEU A 113 -0.22 11.62 -7.18
CA LEU A 113 0.64 10.53 -6.73
C LEU A 113 1.90 10.45 -7.58
N ASN A 114 2.99 10.09 -6.93
CA ASN A 114 4.26 9.87 -7.58
C ASN A 114 4.15 8.55 -8.35
N ILE A 115 4.94 8.37 -9.40
CA ILE A 115 4.95 7.13 -10.18
C ILE A 115 5.20 5.91 -9.29
N GLU A 116 6.08 6.04 -8.28
CA GLU A 116 6.36 4.99 -7.30
C GLU A 116 5.18 4.73 -6.36
N GLU A 117 4.47 5.77 -5.92
CA GLU A 117 3.30 5.62 -5.06
C GLU A 117 2.14 4.99 -5.81
N LYS A 118 1.90 5.44 -7.04
CA LYS A 118 0.91 4.87 -7.94
C LYS A 118 1.17 3.37 -8.16
N ALA A 119 2.42 3.00 -8.48
CA ALA A 119 2.79 1.60 -8.63
C ALA A 119 2.56 0.76 -7.35
N ARG A 120 2.79 1.34 -6.15
CA ARG A 120 2.49 0.66 -4.88
C ARG A 120 0.98 0.45 -4.68
N VAL A 121 0.17 1.46 -4.98
CA VAL A 121 -1.30 1.38 -4.90
C VAL A 121 -1.83 0.34 -5.89
N GLU A 122 -1.35 0.37 -7.15
CA GLU A 122 -1.71 -0.60 -8.19
C GLU A 122 -1.35 -2.03 -7.78
N ASN A 123 -0.14 -2.27 -7.26
CA ASN A 123 0.26 -3.59 -6.79
C ASN A 123 -0.62 -4.09 -5.62
N ALA A 124 -0.97 -3.20 -4.67
CA ALA A 124 -1.88 -3.55 -3.59
C ALA A 124 -3.28 -3.89 -4.10
N CYS A 125 -3.76 -3.13 -5.08
CA CYS A 125 -5.03 -3.33 -5.76
C CYS A 125 -5.11 -4.68 -6.48
N GLU A 126 -4.04 -5.12 -7.15
CA GLU A 126 -3.97 -6.41 -7.83
C GLU A 126 -4.19 -7.61 -6.88
N ARG A 127 -4.00 -7.43 -5.57
CA ARG A 127 -4.18 -8.48 -4.55
C ARG A 127 -5.60 -8.51 -3.96
N LEU A 128 -6.42 -7.51 -4.26
CA LEU A 128 -7.78 -7.38 -3.77
C LEU A 128 -8.77 -8.16 -4.65
N ARG A 129 -9.76 -8.81 -4.01
CA ARG A 129 -10.88 -9.43 -4.71
C ARG A 129 -11.98 -8.39 -4.95
N PRO A 130 -12.75 -8.46 -6.06
CA PRO A 130 -13.84 -7.52 -6.38
C PRO A 130 -14.79 -7.21 -5.21
N GLU A 131 -15.13 -8.21 -4.40
CA GLU A 131 -16.09 -8.07 -3.29
C GLU A 131 -15.53 -7.23 -2.13
N GLU A 132 -14.22 -7.10 -2.03
CA GLU A 132 -13.55 -6.46 -0.89
C GLU A 132 -13.27 -4.99 -1.12
N TRP A 133 -13.25 -4.53 -2.37
CA TRP A 133 -12.90 -3.15 -2.73
C TRP A 133 -13.73 -2.13 -1.98
N SER A 134 -15.05 -2.27 -2.03
CA SER A 134 -15.98 -1.36 -1.35
C SER A 134 -15.73 -1.30 0.15
N LYS A 135 -15.37 -2.42 0.79
CA LYS A 135 -15.09 -2.48 2.22
C LYS A 135 -13.74 -1.83 2.54
N THR A 136 -12.71 -2.13 1.75
CA THR A 136 -11.37 -1.57 1.90
C THR A 136 -11.38 -0.06 1.72
N VAL A 137 -12.02 0.45 0.67
CA VAL A 137 -12.12 1.89 0.40
C VAL A 137 -12.87 2.62 1.51
N ARG A 138 -13.99 2.09 2.01
CA ARG A 138 -14.71 2.72 3.14
C ARG A 138 -13.87 2.75 4.43
N ASN A 139 -13.23 1.63 4.76
CA ASN A 139 -12.35 1.55 5.92
C ASN A 139 -11.18 2.53 5.79
N TRP A 140 -10.55 2.59 4.61
CA TRP A 140 -9.49 3.55 4.33
C TRP A 140 -9.96 5.01 4.45
N ARG A 141 -11.09 5.37 3.83
CA ARG A 141 -11.68 6.73 3.93
C ARG A 141 -11.86 7.18 5.38
N SER A 142 -12.35 6.29 6.25
CA SER A 142 -12.52 6.61 7.68
C SER A 142 -11.21 6.86 8.44
N ARG A 143 -10.07 6.39 7.92
CA ARG A 143 -8.75 6.57 8.57
C ARG A 143 -8.05 7.83 8.11
N ILE A 144 -8.27 8.24 6.87
CA ILE A 144 -7.58 9.39 6.28
C ILE A 144 -8.23 10.74 6.62
N GLU A 145 -9.39 10.75 7.30
CA GLU A 145 -10.08 11.98 7.69
C GLU A 145 -9.17 12.93 8.51
N ASN A 146 -8.20 12.38 9.24
CA ASN A 146 -7.23 13.13 10.03
C ASN A 146 -5.78 12.98 9.51
N ALA A 147 -5.59 12.60 8.24
CA ALA A 147 -4.26 12.46 7.68
C ALA A 147 -3.58 13.83 7.53
N VAL A 148 -2.36 13.95 8.06
CA VAL A 148 -1.55 15.17 7.99
C VAL A 148 -0.62 15.15 6.77
N ASP A 149 -0.14 13.96 6.41
CA ASP A 149 0.86 13.78 5.37
C ASP A 149 0.34 12.88 4.24
N ARG A 150 0.77 13.22 3.02
CA ARG A 150 0.56 12.39 1.82
C ARG A 150 1.01 10.94 1.99
N LYS A 151 2.16 10.71 2.63
CA LYS A 151 2.67 9.35 2.89
C LYS A 151 1.70 8.55 3.75
N THR A 152 1.13 9.19 4.77
CA THR A 152 0.13 8.57 5.64
C THR A 152 -1.11 8.15 4.86
N ILE A 153 -1.60 8.96 3.90
CA ILE A 153 -2.75 8.57 3.05
C ILE A 153 -2.47 7.26 2.31
N VAL A 154 -1.29 7.17 1.67
CA VAL A 154 -0.90 5.97 0.91
C VAL A 154 -0.66 4.77 1.84
N ASP A 155 0.05 4.96 2.94
CA ASP A 155 0.39 3.89 3.87
C ASP A 155 -0.87 3.35 4.59
N GLU A 156 -1.85 4.20 4.91
CA GLU A 156 -3.15 3.78 5.44
C GLU A 156 -3.95 2.96 4.42
N PHE A 157 -3.86 3.29 3.12
CA PHE A 157 -4.49 2.49 2.07
C PHE A 157 -3.86 1.09 1.98
N LEU A 158 -2.53 1.03 1.99
CA LEU A 158 -1.78 -0.24 1.98
C LEU A 158 -2.10 -1.07 3.23
N SER A 159 -2.17 -0.43 4.40
CA SER A 159 -2.56 -1.05 5.67
C SER A 159 -3.99 -1.61 5.62
N ALA A 160 -4.96 -0.83 5.15
CA ALA A 160 -6.34 -1.27 5.00
C ALA A 160 -6.47 -2.47 4.03
N THR A 161 -5.72 -2.43 2.92
CA THR A 161 -5.65 -3.53 1.95
C THR A 161 -5.08 -4.79 2.59
N HIS A 162 -3.97 -4.66 3.32
CA HIS A 162 -3.35 -5.77 4.04
C HIS A 162 -4.31 -6.40 5.06
N GLN A 163 -5.04 -5.57 5.80
CA GLN A 163 -6.05 -6.05 6.76
C GLN A 163 -7.19 -6.81 6.07
N SER A 164 -7.65 -6.35 4.90
CA SER A 164 -8.64 -7.09 4.11
C SER A 164 -8.12 -8.47 3.73
N ILE A 165 -6.88 -8.55 3.22
CA ILE A 165 -6.23 -9.80 2.83
C ILE A 165 -6.08 -10.76 4.02
N VAL A 166 -5.62 -10.26 5.18
CA VAL A 166 -5.46 -11.08 6.39
C VAL A 166 -6.81 -11.59 6.90
N SER A 167 -7.87 -10.77 6.82
CA SER A 167 -9.21 -11.17 7.27
C SER A 167 -9.79 -12.36 6.49
N ARG A 168 -9.36 -12.57 5.24
CA ARG A 168 -9.72 -13.77 4.46
C ARG A 168 -9.21 -15.06 5.09
N GLN A 169 -7.99 -15.03 5.63
CA GLN A 169 -7.32 -16.23 6.17
C GLN A 169 -7.94 -16.69 7.49
N LEU A 170 -8.59 -15.76 8.20
CA LEU A 170 -9.21 -16.02 9.50
C LEU A 170 -10.64 -16.54 9.42
N ALA A 171 -11.24 -16.59 8.23
CA ALA A 171 -12.56 -17.21 8.08
C ALA A 171 -12.42 -18.69 8.47
N PRO A 172 -13.10 -19.15 9.55
CA PRO A 172 -13.02 -20.55 9.94
C PRO A 172 -13.39 -21.38 8.72
N PRO A 173 -12.67 -22.49 8.45
CA PRO A 173 -13.07 -23.40 7.38
C PRO A 173 -14.55 -23.67 7.56
N PRO A 174 -15.35 -23.65 6.48
CA PRO A 174 -16.79 -23.86 6.60
C PRO A 174 -16.94 -25.08 7.48
N THR A 175 -17.52 -24.90 8.68
CA THR A 175 -17.84 -26.01 9.57
C THR A 175 -18.65 -26.91 8.68
N VAL A 176 -18.01 -27.96 8.18
CA VAL A 176 -18.67 -29.01 7.44
C VAL A 176 -19.65 -29.47 8.48
N MET A 177 -20.90 -29.01 8.38
CA MET A 177 -21.97 -29.51 9.20
C MET A 177 -21.87 -30.99 8.95
N ALA A 178 -21.34 -31.70 9.94
CA ALA A 178 -21.34 -33.14 9.95
C ALA A 178 -22.81 -33.46 9.76
N THR A 179 -23.16 -33.84 8.53
CA THR A 179 -24.49 -34.29 8.19
C THR A 179 -24.80 -35.31 9.28
N PRO A 180 -25.82 -35.08 10.13
CA PRO A 180 -26.12 -36.02 11.19
C PRO A 180 -26.23 -37.38 10.54
N PRO A 181 -25.55 -38.42 11.08
CA PRO A 181 -25.51 -39.72 10.46
C PRO A 181 -26.95 -40.15 10.17
N PRO A 182 -27.29 -40.55 8.93
CA PRO A 182 -28.61 -41.04 8.62
C PRO A 182 -28.91 -42.20 9.57
N ALA A 183 -30.02 -42.09 10.30
CA ALA A 183 -30.46 -43.12 11.21
C ALA A 183 -30.49 -44.47 10.48
N ALA A 184 -29.90 -45.47 11.12
CA ALA A 184 -29.74 -46.82 10.60
C ALA A 184 -31.08 -47.40 10.12
N SER A 185 -31.26 -47.48 8.81
CA SER A 185 -32.21 -48.39 8.18
C SER A 185 -31.43 -49.53 7.53
N THR A 186 -31.65 -50.71 8.10
CA THR A 186 -31.11 -52.04 7.77
C THR A 186 -31.12 -52.32 6.26
N PRO A 187 -30.02 -52.82 5.66
CA PRO A 187 -30.00 -53.21 4.25
C PRO A 187 -30.49 -54.66 4.06
N PRO A 188 -31.34 -54.96 3.06
CA PRO A 188 -31.43 -56.30 2.52
C PRO A 188 -30.28 -56.54 1.53
N SER A 189 -29.57 -57.63 1.80
CA SER A 189 -28.61 -58.31 0.94
C SER A 189 -29.10 -58.41 -0.52
N SER A 190 -28.30 -57.94 -1.47
CA SER A 190 -28.33 -58.44 -2.84
C SER A 190 -26.96 -58.29 -3.51
N HIS A 191 -26.34 -59.45 -3.69
CA HIS A 191 -25.42 -59.86 -4.76
C HIS A 191 -25.25 -58.88 -5.94
N ARG A 192 -24.00 -58.57 -6.35
CA ARG A 192 -23.33 -59.22 -7.50
C ARG A 192 -22.21 -58.36 -8.16
N GLU A 193 -21.08 -59.05 -8.32
CA GLU A 193 -20.00 -58.96 -9.33
C GLU A 193 -18.99 -57.80 -9.39
N LYS A 194 -17.74 -58.26 -9.43
CA LYS A 194 -16.48 -57.54 -9.58
C LYS A 194 -16.17 -57.35 -11.07
N THR A 195 -15.84 -56.14 -11.47
CA THR A 195 -14.96 -55.88 -12.63
C THR A 195 -13.97 -54.78 -12.25
N LEU A 196 -12.75 -55.22 -11.95
CA LEU A 196 -11.56 -54.40 -11.76
C LEU A 196 -11.04 -53.98 -13.14
N THR A 197 -11.14 -52.71 -13.49
CA THR A 197 -10.21 -52.01 -14.40
C THR A 197 -10.29 -50.52 -14.10
N SER A 198 -9.68 -50.11 -12.99
CA SER A 198 -9.44 -48.68 -12.71
C SER A 198 -8.20 -48.25 -13.48
N SER A 199 -8.40 -47.71 -14.68
CA SER A 199 -7.39 -46.95 -15.41
C SER A 199 -7.18 -45.61 -14.68
N ARG A 200 -6.48 -45.65 -13.55
CA ARG A 200 -6.06 -44.43 -12.85
C ARG A 200 -4.85 -43.85 -13.60
N SER A 201 -5.01 -42.63 -14.10
CA SER A 201 -3.96 -41.91 -14.83
C SER A 201 -2.75 -41.67 -13.93
N VAL A 202 -1.54 -41.87 -14.46
CA VAL A 202 -0.26 -41.62 -13.78
C VAL A 202 -0.15 -40.16 -13.29
N ALA A 203 -0.84 -39.24 -13.98
CA ALA A 203 -0.89 -37.82 -13.58
C ALA A 203 -1.62 -37.55 -12.26
N GLN A 204 -2.32 -38.55 -11.70
CA GLN A 204 -3.04 -38.45 -10.43
C GLN A 204 -2.33 -39.12 -9.25
N LEU A 205 -1.14 -39.67 -9.46
CA LEU A 205 -0.36 -40.28 -8.38
C LEU A 205 0.33 -39.21 -7.54
N SER A 206 0.27 -39.39 -6.23
CA SER A 206 1.01 -38.54 -5.30
C SER A 206 2.52 -38.84 -5.38
N ILE A 207 3.36 -37.88 -5.02
CA ILE A 207 4.83 -38.02 -5.03
C ILE A 207 5.30 -39.20 -4.16
N ILE A 208 4.55 -39.52 -3.10
CA ILE A 208 4.85 -40.64 -2.21
C ILE A 208 4.61 -41.98 -2.93
N GLU A 209 3.49 -42.12 -3.65
CA GLU A 209 3.18 -43.35 -4.43
C GLU A 209 4.13 -43.57 -5.61
N LEU A 210 4.67 -42.50 -6.22
CA LEU A 210 5.65 -42.62 -7.30
C LEU A 210 6.99 -43.20 -6.83
N SER A 211 7.31 -43.08 -5.54
CA SER A 211 8.58 -43.58 -4.98
C SER A 211 8.58 -45.09 -4.71
N GLU A 212 7.42 -45.74 -4.68
CA GLU A 212 7.29 -47.19 -4.50
C GLU A 212 7.36 -48.00 -5.82
N LEU A 213 7.33 -47.31 -6.97
CA LEU A 213 7.32 -47.93 -8.31
C LEU A 213 8.72 -48.03 -8.96
N VAL A 214 9.76 -47.45 -8.34
CA VAL A 214 11.17 -47.49 -8.79
C VAL A 214 11.96 -48.46 -7.93
#